data_AF-A0A398BND4-F1
#
_entry.id   AF-A0A398BND4-F1
#
_cell.length_a   1.000
_cell.length_b   1.000
_cell.length_c   1.000
_cell.angle_alpha   90.00
_cell.angle_beta   90.00
_cell.angle_gamma   90.00
#
_symmetry.space_group_name_H-M   'P 1'
#
loop_
_entity.id
_entity.type
_entity.pdbx_description
1 polymer ?
#
loop_
_entity_poly.entity_id
_entity_poly.type
_entity_poly.pdbx_seq_one_letter_code
_entity_poly.pdbx_strand_id
1 'polypeptide(L)' 'MSRSFLINKKSKPTFNSARLAAARDFVAELVAVDPIYLPIFIRLENEVEIAEARERGDVLAVARGLARAGGRDVKSG' A
#
# COMPACT_ATOMS: atom_id res chain seq x y z
N MET A 1 -3.92 27.18 23.07
CA MET A 1 -3.54 25.88 23.65
C MET A 1 -3.41 24.87 22.50
N SER A 2 -2.21 24.72 21.94
CA SER A 2 -1.95 23.79 20.83
C SER A 2 -1.93 22.35 21.33
N ARG A 3 -2.82 21.50 20.80
CA ARG A 3 -2.81 20.06 21.08
C ARG A 3 -1.79 19.38 20.17
N SER A 4 -0.56 19.25 20.67
CA SER A 4 0.46 18.37 20.10
C SER A 4 -0.04 16.92 20.16
N PHE A 5 -0.48 16.35 19.05
CA PHE A 5 -0.68 14.91 18.92
C PHE A 5 0.60 14.28 18.37
N LEU A 6 1.50 13.94 19.28
CA LEU A 6 2.58 12.99 19.04
C LEU A 6 1.98 11.59 18.88
N ILE A 7 1.61 11.21 17.66
CA ILE A 7 1.28 9.81 17.35
C ILE A 7 2.51 9.19 16.70
N ASN A 8 3.48 8.81 17.54
CA ASN A 8 4.51 7.86 17.14
C ASN A 8 4.14 6.49 17.73
N LYS A 9 3.15 5.83 17.13
CA LYS A 9 2.94 4.39 17.30
C LYS A 9 3.58 3.71 16.10
N LYS A 10 4.75 3.11 16.28
CA LYS A 10 5.20 2.04 15.37
C LYS A 10 4.19 0.90 15.52
N SER A 11 3.19 0.87 14.65
CA SER A 11 2.25 -0.24 14.55
C SER A 11 3.01 -1.48 14.09
N LYS A 12 2.81 -2.60 14.79
CA LYS A 12 3.35 -3.88 14.35
C LYS A 12 2.62 -4.31 13.08
N PRO A 13 3.31 -4.87 12.07
CA PRO A 13 2.66 -5.39 10.89
C PRO A 13 1.65 -6.46 11.31
N THR A 14 0.40 -6.31 10.87
CA THR A 14 -0.61 -7.34 11.00
C THR A 14 -0.26 -8.51 10.09
N PHE A 15 -0.86 -9.67 10.35
CA PHE A 15 -0.66 -10.86 9.50
C PHE A 15 -0.98 -10.59 8.01
N ASN A 16 -1.94 -9.70 7.73
CA ASN A 16 -2.31 -9.34 6.38
C ASN A 16 -1.26 -8.48 5.67
N SER A 17 -0.66 -7.47 6.32
CA SER A 17 0.39 -6.66 5.69
C SER A 17 1.67 -7.46 5.47
N ALA A 18 2.04 -8.33 6.42
CA ALA A 18 3.17 -9.23 6.27
C ALA A 18 2.99 -10.21 5.10
N ARG A 19 1.78 -10.76 4.92
CA ARG A 19 1.46 -11.63 3.79
C ARG A 19 1.50 -10.89 2.45
N LEU A 20 0.98 -9.66 2.40
CA LEU A 20 1.04 -8.82 1.20
C LEU A 20 2.48 -8.45 0.84
N ALA A 21 3.33 -8.16 1.82
CA ALA A 21 4.75 -7.89 1.61
C ALA A 21 5.48 -9.12 1.06
N ALA A 22 5.25 -10.31 1.62
CA ALA A 22 5.82 -11.55 1.11
C ALA A 22 5.37 -11.85 -0.33
N ALA A 23 4.10 -11.61 -0.65
CA ALA A 23 3.60 -11.76 -2.02
C ALA A 23 4.24 -10.75 -2.98
N ARG A 24 4.39 -9.48 -2.56
CA ARG A 24 5.10 -8.45 -3.33
C ARG A 24 6.53 -8.88 -3.64
N ASP A 25 7.25 -9.37 -2.63
CA ASP A 25 8.66 -9.76 -2.76
C ASP A 25 8.81 -10.94 -3.72
N PHE A 26 7.95 -11.95 -3.61
CA PHE A 26 7.90 -13.06 -4.57
C PHE A 26 7.64 -12.59 -6.00
N VAL A 27 6.67 -11.68 -6.20
CA VAL A 27 6.38 -11.15 -7.54
C VAL A 27 7.51 -10.25 -8.05
N ALA A 28 8.26 -9.57 -7.19
CA ALA A 28 9.44 -8.81 -7.59
C ALA A 28 10.51 -9.72 -8.22
N GLU A 29 10.72 -10.90 -7.64
CA GLU A 29 11.61 -11.91 -8.24
C GLU A 29 11.10 -12.35 -9.62
N LEU A 30 9.79 -12.52 -9.79
CA LEU A 30 9.20 -12.84 -11.09
C LEU A 30 9.34 -11.71 -12.11
N VAL A 31 9.20 -10.43 -11.70
CA VAL A 31 9.40 -9.26 -12.57
C VAL A 31 10.83 -9.21 -13.10
N ALA A 32 11.82 -9.59 -12.30
CA ALA A 32 13.20 -9.66 -12.73
C ALA A 32 13.44 -10.71 -13.84
N VAL A 33 12.58 -11.73 -13.91
CA VAL A 33 12.62 -12.78 -14.94
C VAL A 33 11.79 -12.39 -16.16
N ASP A 34 10.57 -11.88 -15.95
CA ASP A 34 9.65 -11.52 -17.01
C ASP A 34 8.85 -10.25 -16.63
N PRO A 35 8.94 -9.15 -17.43
CA PRO A 35 8.21 -7.92 -17.16
C PRO A 35 6.68 -8.07 -17.26
N ILE A 36 6.13 -9.19 -17.73
CA ILE A 36 4.69 -9.46 -17.75
C ILE A 36 4.05 -9.38 -16.34
N TYR A 37 4.83 -9.62 -15.29
CA TYR A 37 4.37 -9.57 -13.91
C TYR A 37 4.30 -8.14 -13.34
N LEU A 38 4.83 -7.14 -14.05
CA LEU A 38 4.93 -5.77 -13.57
C LEU A 38 3.57 -5.16 -13.14
N PRO A 39 2.45 -5.38 -13.85
CA PRO A 39 1.15 -4.87 -13.40
C PRO A 39 0.69 -5.45 -12.06
N ILE A 40 1.02 -6.71 -11.78
CA ILE A 40 0.69 -7.39 -10.52
C ILE A 40 1.56 -6.83 -9.40
N PHE A 41 2.85 -6.67 -9.66
CA PHE A 41 3.80 -6.07 -8.71
C PHE A 41 3.35 -4.68 -8.27
N ILE A 42 3.05 -3.78 -9.21
CA ILE A 42 2.59 -2.40 -8.92
C ILE A 42 1.32 -2.41 -8.06
N ARG A 43 0.40 -3.34 -8.33
CA ARG A 43 -0.81 -3.49 -7.51
C ARG A 43 -0.48 -3.92 -6.09
N LEU A 44 0.38 -4.92 -5.90
CA LEU A 44 0.81 -5.39 -4.59
C LEU A 44 1.57 -4.32 -3.81
N GLU A 45 2.42 -3.53 -4.47
CA GLU A 45 3.09 -2.39 -3.83
C GLU A 45 2.08 -1.39 -3.24
N ASN A 46 1.05 -1.04 -4.01
CA ASN A 46 0.01 -0.13 -3.53
C ASN A 46 -0.84 -0.76 -2.41
N GLU A 47 -1.16 -2.05 -2.49
CA GLU A 47 -1.89 -2.76 -1.43
C GLU A 47 -1.09 -2.84 -0.12
N VAL A 48 0.23 -3.06 -0.19
CA VAL A 48 1.14 -3.00 0.98
C VAL A 48 1.17 -1.59 1.56
N GLU A 49 1.35 -0.56 0.73
CA GLU A 49 1.37 0.84 1.17
C GLU A 49 0.08 1.23 1.92
N ILE A 50 -1.09 0.83 1.39
CA ILE A 50 -2.40 1.06 2.03
C ILE A 50 -2.51 0.27 3.34
N ALA A 51 -2.12 -1.01 3.35
CA ALA A 51 -2.21 -1.85 4.53
C ALA A 51 -1.35 -1.30 5.68
N GLU A 52 -0.10 -0.93 5.39
CA GLU A 52 0.78 -0.31 6.38
C GLU A 52 0.29 1.06 6.85
N ALA A 53 -0.23 1.89 5.94
CA ALA A 53 -0.80 3.19 6.28
C ALA A 53 -2.01 3.05 7.23
N ARG A 54 -2.88 2.06 7.00
CA ARG A 54 -4.00 1.74 7.91
C ARG A 54 -3.52 1.34 9.29
N GLU A 55 -2.47 0.53 9.38
CA GLU A 55 -1.90 0.10 10.65
C GLU A 55 -1.28 1.26 11.43
N ARG A 56 -0.57 2.15 10.74
CA ARG A 56 0.01 3.36 11.34
C ARG A 56 -1.04 4.43 11.70
N GLY A 57 -2.28 4.27 11.21
CA GLY A 57 -3.33 5.28 11.37
C GLY A 57 -3.13 6.52 10.49
N ASP A 58 -2.34 6.42 9.42
CA ASP A 58 -2.08 7.51 8.49
C ASP A 58 -3.18 7.58 7.42
N VAL A 59 -4.24 8.31 7.75
CA VAL A 59 -5.42 8.46 6.89
C VAL A 59 -5.07 9.13 5.54
N LEU A 60 -4.09 10.03 5.50
CA LEU A 60 -3.69 10.71 4.28
C LEU A 60 -2.98 9.76 3.32
N ALA A 61 -2.07 8.92 3.84
CA ALA A 61 -1.41 7.89 3.05
C ALA A 61 -2.41 6.85 2.51
N VAL A 62 -3.39 6.43 3.33
CA VAL A 62 -4.48 5.55 2.87
C VAL A 62 -5.26 6.17 1.71
N ALA A 63 -5.69 7.42 1.84
CA ALA A 63 -6.45 8.12 0.81
C ALA A 63 -5.64 8.25 -0.50
N ARG A 64 -4.34 8.55 -0.40
CA ARG A 64 -3.43 8.63 -1.56
C ARG A 64 -3.28 7.29 -2.26
N GLY A 65 -3.06 6.20 -1.52
CA GLY A 65 -2.97 4.85 -2.10
C GLY A 65 -4.26 4.42 -2.80
N LEU A 66 -5.41 4.71 -2.19
CA LEU A 66 -6.72 4.44 -2.80
C LEU A 66 -6.96 5.27 -4.07
N ALA A 67 -6.55 6.54 -4.10
CA ALA A 67 -6.67 7.39 -5.30
C ALA A 67 -5.83 6.84 -6.47
N ARG A 68 -4.62 6.33 -6.19
CA ARG A 68 -3.79 5.65 -7.19
C ARG A 68 -4.43 4.36 -7.71
N ALA A 69 -5.10 3.61 -6.83
CA ALA A 69 -5.80 2.37 -7.22
C ALA A 69 -7.06 2.63 -8.05
N GLY A 70 -7.84 3.65 -7.67
CA GLY A 70 -9.15 3.97 -8.26
C GLY A 70 -9.11 4.97 -9.42
N GLY A 71 -7.95 5.52 -9.78
CA GLY A 71 -7.79 6.49 -10.87
C GLY A 71 -8.12 6.00 -12.28
N ARG A 72 -8.67 4.78 -12.44
CA ARG A 72 -9.09 4.23 -13.75
C ARG A 72 -10.61 4.28 -13.99
N ASP A 73 -11.43 4.67 -13.02
CA ASP A 73 -12.89 4.58 -13.13
C ASP A 73 -13.64 5.92 -12.98
N VAL A 74 -12.95 7.06 -12.89
CA VAL A 74 -13.62 8.36 -13.05
C VAL A 74 -13.70 8.69 -14.54
N LYS A 75 -14.52 7.93 -15.26
CA LYS A 75 -15.05 8.38 -16.55
C LYS A 75 -15.91 9.61 -16.25
N SER A 76 -15.39 10.79 -16.57
CA SER A 76 -16.21 11.97 -16.80
C SER A 76 -17.24 11.61 -17.88
N GLY A 77 -18.50 11.54 -17.49
CA GLY A 77 -19.66 11.30 -18.34
C GLY A 77 -20.89 11.86 -17.65
#